data_AF-A0A9P4KC74-F1
#
_entry.id   AF-A0A9P4KC74-F1
#
_cell.length_a   1.000
_cell.length_b   1.000
_cell.length_c   1.000
_cell.angle_alpha   90.00
_cell.angle_beta   90.00
_cell.angle_gamma   90.00
#
_symmetry.space_group_name_H-M   'P 1'
#
loop_
_entity.id
_entity.type
_entity.pdbx_description
1 polymer ?
#
loop_
_entity_poly.entity_id
_entity_poly.type
_entity_poly.pdbx_seq_one_letter_code
_entity_poly.pdbx_strand_id
1 'polypeptide(L)' 'ITDEQRRALRCWYQQQGPSRKQSDAINWFEQQYRRRLRQSTISKSLSDRYSFLNTS' A
#
# COMPACT_ATOMS: atom_id res chain seq x y z
N ILE A 1 6.21 4.42 -7.03
CA ILE A 1 5.13 3.53 -7.52
C ILE A 1 4.12 4.40 -8.23
N THR A 2 3.43 3.85 -9.23
CA THR A 2 2.37 4.57 -9.94
C THR A 2 1.16 4.77 -9.03
N ASP A 3 0.24 5.65 -9.41
CA ASP A 3 -0.98 5.90 -8.63
C ASP A 3 -1.90 4.68 -8.59
N GLU A 4 -1.93 3.88 -9.66
CA GLU A 4 -2.68 2.63 -9.73
C GLU A 4 -2.12 1.58 -8.76
N GLN A 5 -0.80 1.38 -8.74
CA GLN A 5 -0.12 0.50 -7.76
C GLN A 5 -0.36 0.97 -6.32
N ARG A 6 -0.39 2.29 -6.12
CA ARG A 6 -0.64 2.89 -4.81
C ARG A 6 -2.09 2.67 -4.38
N ARG A 7 -3.06 2.83 -5.27
CA ARG A 7 -4.48 2.53 -5.03
C ARG A 7 -4.67 1.07 -4.65
N ALA A 8 -4.08 0.15 -5.41
CA ALA A 8 -4.14 -1.29 -5.11
C ALA A 8 -3.57 -1.61 -3.73
N LEU A 9 -2.40 -1.05 -3.38
CA LEU A 9 -1.80 -1.19 -2.06
C LEU A 9 -2.71 -0.68 -0.94
N ARG A 10 -3.28 0.51 -1.10
CA ARG A 10 -4.18 1.12 -0.12
C ARG A 10 -5.45 0.29 0.05
N CYS A 11 -6.05 -0.14 -1.06
CA CYS A 11 -7.26 -0.95 -1.05
C CYS A 11 -7.01 -2.29 -0.35
N TRP A 12 -5.92 -3.00 -0.71
CA TRP A 12 -5.53 -4.23 -0.04
C TRP A 12 -5.29 -4.01 1.45
N TYR A 13 -4.54 -2.96 1.82
CA TYR A 13 -4.23 -2.65 3.23
C TYR A 13 -5.49 -2.37 4.05
N GLN A 14 -6.47 -1.66 3.49
CA GLN A 14 -7.74 -1.37 4.16
C GLN A 14 -8.58 -2.63 4.40
N GLN A 15 -8.44 -3.67 3.58
CA GLN A 15 -9.14 -4.94 3.75
C GLN A 15 -8.56 -5.81 4.88
N GLN A 16 -7.32 -5.59 5.34
CA GLN A 16 -6.61 -6.45 6.31
C GLN A 16 -7.07 -6.31 7.79
N GLY A 17 -8.27 -5.77 8.07
CA GLY A 17 -8.82 -5.70 9.43
C GLY A 17 -7.96 -4.86 10.42
N PRO A 18 -8.08 -5.02 11.74
CA PRO A 18 -7.38 -4.20 12.74
C PRO A 18 -5.90 -4.56 12.98
N SER A 19 -5.40 -5.71 12.49
CA SER A 19 -4.03 -6.19 12.74
C SER A 19 -3.05 -5.89 11.59
N ARG A 20 -3.18 -4.70 10.99
CA ARG A 20 -2.42 -4.35 9.79
C ARG A 20 -0.97 -4.03 10.15
N LYS A 21 -0.01 -4.78 9.62
CA LYS A 21 1.40 -4.42 9.71
C LYS A 21 1.89 -3.87 8.39
N GLN A 22 2.69 -2.81 8.45
CA GLN A 22 3.36 -2.28 7.25
C GLN A 22 4.32 -3.30 6.61
N SER A 23 4.83 -4.27 7.38
CA SER A 23 5.62 -5.40 6.85
C SER A 23 4.83 -6.24 5.87
N ASP A 24 3.54 -6.46 6.12
CA ASP A 24 2.69 -7.29 5.27
C ASP A 24 2.38 -6.56 3.97
N ALA A 25 2.23 -5.23 4.04
CA ALA A 25 2.11 -4.38 2.86
C ALA A 25 3.37 -4.41 1.97
N ILE A 26 4.57 -4.51 2.56
CA ILE A 26 5.82 -4.71 1.81
C ILE A 26 5.79 -6.07 1.11
N ASN A 27 5.49 -7.14 1.84
CA ASN A 27 5.48 -8.50 1.31
C ASN A 27 4.44 -8.67 0.19
N TRP A 28 3.23 -8.16 0.41
CA TRP A 28 2.16 -8.17 -0.59
C TRP A 28 2.56 -7.42 -1.86
N PHE A 29 3.15 -6.23 -1.71
CA PHE A 29 3.58 -5.43 -2.86
C PHE A 29 4.70 -6.12 -3.64
N GLU A 30 5.65 -6.74 -2.93
CA GLU A 30 6.74 -7.51 -3.52
C GLU A 30 6.23 -8.71 -4.31
N GLN A 31 5.26 -9.45 -3.78
CA GLN A 31 4.63 -10.57 -4.47
C GLN A 31 3.88 -10.11 -5.72
N GLN A 32 3.15 -9.00 -5.63
CA GLN A 32 2.26 -8.57 -6.71
C GLN A 32 2.97 -7.88 -7.87
N TYR A 33 4.01 -7.09 -7.59
CA TYR A 33 4.74 -6.31 -8.60
C TYR A 33 6.17 -6.77 -8.82
N ARG A 34 6.57 -7.90 -8.21
CA ARG A 34 7.95 -8.43 -8.24
C ARG A 34 9.01 -7.39 -7.86
N ARG A 35 8.62 -6.45 -7.01
CA ARG A 35 9.43 -5.29 -6.63
C ARG A 35 9.25 -5.00 -5.15
N ARG A 36 10.32 -5.11 -4.39
CA ARG A 36 10.31 -4.75 -2.97
C ARG A 36 10.33 -3.24 -2.77
N LEU A 37 9.48 -2.74 -1.88
CA LEU A 37 9.49 -1.34 -1.46
C LEU A 37 10.11 -1.19 -0.07
N ARG A 38 10.70 -0.01 0.16
CA ARG A 38 11.13 0.40 1.50
C ARG A 38 9.91 0.75 2.35
N GLN A 39 10.00 0.49 3.65
CA GLN A 39 8.96 0.84 4.63
C GLN A 39 8.55 2.31 4.55
N SER A 40 9.49 3.24 4.34
CA SER A 40 9.20 4.67 4.15
C SER A 40 8.28 4.95 2.94
N THR A 41 8.43 4.18 1.87
CA THR A 41 7.58 4.31 0.67
C THR A 41 6.18 3.77 0.93
N ILE A 42 6.07 2.66 1.66
CA ILE A 42 4.78 2.10 2.10
C ILE A 42 4.07 3.09 3.03
N SER A 43 4.75 3.59 4.06
CA SER A 43 4.17 4.57 5.00
C SER A 43 3.68 5.82 4.27
N LYS A 44 4.47 6.35 3.32
CA LYS A 44 4.05 7.49 2.49
C LYS A 44 2.86 7.14 1.58
N SER A 45 2.76 5.91 1.10
CA SER A 45 1.65 5.42 0.27
C SER A 45 0.35 5.24 1.03
N LEU A 46 0.45 4.85 2.31
CA LEU A 46 -0.68 4.66 3.20
C LEU A 46 -1.12 5.97 3.89
N SER A 47 -0.30 7.03 3.87
CA SER A 47 -0.64 8.34 4.44
C SER A 47 -1.86 9.01 3.79
N ASP A 48 -2.48 9.96 4.51
CA ASP A 48 -3.68 10.69 4.06
C ASP A 48 -3.44 11.54 2.82
N ARG A 49 -2.18 11.88 2.51
CA ARG A 49 -1.82 12.55 1.25
C ARG A 49 -2.40 11.84 0.02
N TYR A 50 -2.60 10.52 0.10
CA TYR A 50 -3.07 9.68 -1.01
C TYR A 50 -4.47 9.11 -0.78
N SER A 51 -5.23 9.67 0.17
CA SER A 51 -6.63 9.27 0.41
C SER A 51 -7.51 9.45 -0.82
N PHE A 52 -7.23 10.47 -1.65
CA PHE A 52 -7.92 10.74 -2.91
C PHE A 52 -7.90 9.55 -3.89
N LEU A 53 -6.92 8.66 -3.80
CA LEU A 53 -6.83 7.46 -4.64
C LEU A 53 -7.84 6.38 -4.26
N ASN A 54 -8.47 6.47 -3.09
CA ASN A 54 -9.49 5.51 -2.66
C ASN A 54 -10.86 5.80 -3.30
N THR A 55 -11.07 7.02 -3.82
CA THR A 55 -12.36 7.53 -4.30
C THR A 55 -12.50 7.54 -5.82
N SER A 56 -11.44 7.24 -6.57
CA SER A 56 -11.50 6.95 -8.01
C SER A 56 -11.75 5.48 -8.29
#